data_AF-A0AAE3TLS9-F1
#
_entry.id   AF-A0AAE3TLS9-F1
#
_cell.length_a   1.000
_cell.length_b   1.000
_cell.length_c   1.000
_cell.angle_alpha   90.00
_cell.angle_beta   90.00
_cell.angle_gamma   90.00
#
_symmetry.space_group_name_H-M   'P 1'
#
loop_
_entity.id
_entity.type
_entity.pdbx_description
1 polymer ?
#
loop_
_entity_poly.entity_id
_entity_poly.type
_entity_poly.pdbx_seq_one_letter_code
_entity_poly.pdbx_strand_id
1 'polypeptide(L)'
;MIEALIAFASVVLQEGTAAAPAIPASAAAALGVGLAAFGAGYAERGIGAAAVGAIAEDDDMFGRGLIMTVLPETLVILALVVVFIV
;
A
#
# COMPACT_ATOMS: atom_id res chain seq x y z
N MET A 1 35.94 28.68 -23.27
CA MET A 1 36.82 27.61 -22.77
C MET A 1 36.78 27.49 -21.25
N ILE A 2 36.90 28.59 -20.50
CA ILE A 2 36.78 28.57 -19.03
C ILE A 2 35.38 28.15 -18.54
N GLU A 3 34.30 28.59 -19.19
CA GLU A 3 32.94 28.15 -18.78
C GLU A 3 32.70 26.66 -19.00
N ALA A 4 33.22 26.09 -20.10
CA ALA A 4 33.16 24.66 -20.37
C ALA A 4 33.96 23.86 -19.33
N LEU A 5 35.08 24.41 -18.86
CA LEU A 5 35.89 23.82 -17.79
C LEU A 5 35.18 23.89 -16.43
N ILE A 6 34.46 24.98 -16.14
CA ILE A 6 33.67 25.14 -14.90
C ILE A 6 32.47 24.19 -14.92
N ALA A 7 31.78 24.04 -16.06
CA ALA A 7 30.68 23.09 -16.22
C ALA A 7 31.17 21.63 -16.16
N PHE A 8 32.35 21.34 -16.68
CA PHE A 8 32.97 20.02 -16.54
C PHE A 8 33.42 19.75 -15.11
N ALA A 9 33.99 20.77 -14.43
CA ALA A 9 34.37 20.68 -13.03
C ALA A 9 33.17 20.50 -12.11
N SER A 10 32.02 21.13 -12.37
CA SER A 10 30.79 20.91 -11.59
C SER A 10 30.21 19.50 -11.78
N VAL A 11 30.36 18.91 -12.97
CA VAL A 11 29.98 17.51 -13.24
C VAL A 11 30.94 16.53 -12.54
N VAL A 12 32.25 16.81 -12.55
CA VAL A 12 33.27 15.96 -11.90
C VAL A 12 33.25 16.11 -10.37
N LEU A 13 32.93 17.30 -9.85
CA LEU A 13 32.77 17.59 -8.42
C LEU A 13 31.36 17.27 -7.90
N GLN A 14 30.51 16.63 -8.70
CA GLN A 14 29.21 16.12 -8.25
C GLN A 14 29.36 14.85 -7.39
N GLU A 15 30.37 14.82 -6.51
CA GLU A 15 30.39 13.93 -5.37
C GLU A 15 29.50 14.53 -4.27
N GLY A 16 28.32 13.94 -4.06
CA GLY A 16 27.76 13.93 -2.71
C GLY A 16 26.83 15.05 -2.28
N THR A 17 26.03 15.67 -3.16
CA THR A 17 24.68 16.06 -2.68
C THR A 17 23.93 14.77 -2.44
N ALA A 18 23.92 14.31 -1.18
CA ALA A 18 23.22 13.11 -0.70
C ALA A 18 21.91 12.94 -1.48
N ALA A 19 21.93 12.04 -2.47
CA ALA A 19 20.80 11.85 -3.37
C ALA A 19 19.64 11.40 -2.48
N ALA A 20 18.66 12.29 -2.29
CA ALA A 20 17.46 11.93 -1.56
C ALA A 20 16.91 10.64 -2.21
N PRO A 21 16.50 9.64 -1.41
CA PRO A 21 16.06 8.36 -1.95
C PRO A 21 14.97 8.60 -3.01
N ALA A 22 15.09 7.93 -4.15
CA ALA A 22 14.18 8.10 -5.29
C ALA A 22 12.71 7.89 -4.91
N ILE A 23 12.46 7.07 -3.88
CA ILE A 23 11.18 6.97 -3.19
C ILE A 23 11.39 7.38 -1.73
N PRO A 24 10.86 8.54 -1.30
CA PRO A 24 10.90 8.93 0.11
C PRO A 24 10.04 7.97 0.94
N ALA A 25 10.35 7.85 2.24
CA ALA A 25 9.69 6.90 3.14
C ALA A 25 8.16 7.03 3.15
N SER A 26 7.63 8.25 3.12
CA SER A 26 6.19 8.52 3.07
C SER A 26 5.53 8.03 1.78
N ALA A 27 6.22 8.13 0.64
CA ALA A 27 5.72 7.61 -0.63
C ALA A 27 5.75 6.08 -0.66
N ALA A 28 6.78 5.46 -0.09
CA ALA A 28 6.85 4.00 0.07
C ALA A 28 5.74 3.49 0.99
N ALA A 29 5.45 4.20 2.09
CA ALA A 29 4.37 3.90 3.01
C ALA A 29 2.99 3.97 2.31
N ALA A 30 2.73 5.05 1.58
CA ALA A 30 1.48 5.23 0.84
C ALA A 30 1.27 4.13 -0.21
N LEU A 31 2.33 3.73 -0.93
CA LEU A 31 2.27 2.61 -1.87
C LEU A 31 2.00 1.27 -1.16
N GLY A 32 2.66 1.01 -0.04
CA GLY A 32 2.46 -0.20 0.76
C GLY A 32 1.01 -0.34 1.24
N VAL A 33 0.45 0.74 1.77
CA VAL A 33 -0.96 0.76 2.23
C VAL A 33 -1.94 0.63 1.07
N GLY A 34 -1.69 1.32 -0.06
CA GLY A 34 -2.52 1.20 -1.25
C GLY A 34 -2.57 -0.23 -1.78
N LEU A 35 -1.42 -0.92 -1.84
CA LEU A 35 -1.35 -2.32 -2.29
C LEU A 35 -2.02 -3.28 -1.30
N ALA A 36 -1.83 -3.07 0.00
CA ALA A 36 -2.50 -3.84 1.04
C ALA A 36 -4.03 -3.71 0.95
N ALA A 37 -4.54 -2.48 0.82
CA ALA A 37 -5.97 -2.21 0.66
C ALA A 37 -6.55 -2.82 -0.63
N PHE A 38 -5.80 -2.74 -1.74
CA PHE A 38 -6.19 -3.36 -2.99
C PHE A 38 -6.30 -4.90 -2.87
N GLY A 39 -5.32 -5.53 -2.22
CA GLY A 39 -5.34 -6.98 -1.97
C GLY A 39 -6.51 -7.41 -1.08
N ALA A 40 -6.82 -6.64 -0.03
CA ALA A 40 -7.97 -6.90 0.83
C ALA A 40 -9.30 -6.84 0.07
N GLY A 41 -9.55 -5.75 -0.68
CA GLY A 41 -10.76 -5.63 -1.49
C GLY A 41 -10.87 -6.72 -2.58
N TYR A 42 -9.73 -7.16 -3.14
CA TYR A 42 -9.72 -8.29 -4.07
C TYR A 42 -10.12 -9.61 -3.41
N ALA A 43 -9.76 -9.84 -2.15
CA ALA A 43 -10.19 -11.01 -1.39
C ALA A 43 -11.69 -10.91 -1.04
N GLU A 44 -12.14 -9.74 -0.58
CA GLU A 44 -13.53 -9.50 -0.19
C GLU A 44 -14.52 -9.74 -1.32
N ARG A 45 -14.15 -9.46 -2.58
CA ARG A 45 -15.06 -9.67 -3.73
C ARG A 45 -15.65 -11.08 -3.78
N GLY A 46 -14.84 -12.09 -3.44
CA GLY A 46 -15.24 -13.50 -3.47
C GLY A 46 -15.96 -13.89 -2.18
N ILE A 47 -15.45 -13.40 -1.05
CA ILE A 47 -16.03 -13.68 0.26
C ILE A 47 -17.44 -13.09 0.37
N GLY A 48 -17.65 -11.86 -0.08
CA GLY A 48 -18.95 -11.20 -0.06
C GLY A 48 -19.98 -11.90 -0.96
N ALA A 49 -19.58 -12.30 -2.17
CA ALA A 49 -20.46 -13.06 -3.07
C ALA A 49 -20.86 -14.42 -2.46
N ALA A 50 -19.92 -15.14 -1.84
CA ALA A 50 -20.19 -16.41 -1.17
C ALA A 50 -21.05 -16.22 0.09
N ALA A 51 -20.79 -15.18 0.88
CA ALA A 51 -21.56 -14.88 2.09
C ALA A 51 -23.02 -14.57 1.77
N VAL A 52 -23.29 -13.71 0.77
CA VAL A 52 -24.66 -13.40 0.35
C VAL A 52 -25.35 -14.63 -0.23
N GLY A 53 -24.65 -15.46 -1.00
CA GLY A 53 -25.20 -16.72 -1.50
C GLY A 53 -25.58 -17.69 -0.37
N ALA A 54 -24.73 -17.83 0.65
CA ALA A 54 -25.02 -18.67 1.81
C ALA A 54 -26.18 -18.14 2.65
N ILE A 55 -26.28 -16.82 2.84
CA ILE A 55 -27.40 -16.18 3.54
C ILE A 55 -28.72 -16.42 2.78
N ALA A 56 -28.69 -16.42 1.44
CA ALA A 56 -29.87 -16.69 0.64
C ALA A 56 -30.38 -18.14 0.78
N GLU A 57 -29.52 -19.11 1.14
CA GLU A 57 -29.93 -20.49 1.46
C GLU A 57 -30.33 -20.65 2.93
N ASP A 58 -29.63 -19.99 3.85
CA ASP A 58 -29.81 -20.10 5.30
C ASP A 58 -29.48 -18.77 6.00
N ASP A 59 -30.50 -18.10 6.54
CA ASP A 59 -30.37 -16.81 7.24
C ASP A 59 -29.45 -16.91 8.47
N ASP A 60 -29.33 -18.08 9.11
CA ASP A 60 -28.43 -18.29 10.26
C ASP A 60 -26.95 -18.15 9.86
N MET A 61 -26.64 -18.19 8.55
CA MET A 61 -25.28 -17.97 8.04
C MET A 61 -24.87 -16.50 8.06
N PHE A 62 -25.76 -15.54 8.32
CA PHE A 62 -25.42 -14.11 8.36
C PHE A 62 -24.20 -13.80 9.24
N GLY A 63 -24.19 -14.32 10.47
CA GLY A 63 -23.10 -14.06 11.41
C GLY A 63 -21.75 -14.64 10.93
N ARG A 64 -21.76 -15.84 10.35
CA ARG A 64 -20.56 -16.47 9.78
C ARG A 64 -20.08 -15.72 8.53
N GLY A 65 -21.01 -15.35 7.65
CA GLY A 65 -20.73 -14.54 6.46
C GLY A 65 -20.04 -13.23 6.82
N LEU A 66 -20.57 -12.52 7.83
CA LEU A 66 -20.01 -11.26 8.32
C LEU A 66 -18.58 -11.43 8.88
N ILE A 67 -18.34 -12.48 9.67
CA ILE A 67 -17.00 -12.76 10.22
C ILE A 67 -16.00 -13.01 9.09
N MET A 68 -16.39 -13.80 8.08
CA MET A 68 -15.51 -14.09 6.95
C MET A 68 -15.19 -12.83 6.14
N THR A 69 -16.16 -11.95 5.92
CA THR A 69 -15.94 -10.68 5.20
C THR A 69 -15.05 -9.71 5.97
N VAL A 70 -15.02 -9.76 7.31
CA VAL A 70 -14.18 -8.85 8.13
C VAL A 70 -12.73 -9.35 8.29
N LEU A 71 -12.42 -10.61 7.95
CA LEU A 71 -11.05 -11.13 8.06
C LEU A 71 -10.02 -10.31 7.24
N PRO A 72 -10.26 -9.95 5.96
CA PRO A 72 -9.35 -9.11 5.18
C PRO A 72 -9.10 -7.71 5.78
N GLU A 73 -10.09 -7.11 6.43
CA GLU A 73 -10.01 -5.78 7.06
C GLU A 73 -8.90 -5.69 8.12
N THR A 74 -8.59 -6.79 8.80
CA THR A 74 -7.50 -6.83 9.79
C THR A 74 -6.16 -6.46 9.16
N LEU A 75 -5.89 -6.89 7.93
CA LEU A 75 -4.69 -6.53 7.18
C LEU A 75 -4.68 -5.03 6.88
N VAL A 76 -5.81 -4.49 6.41
CA VAL A 76 -5.94 -3.06 6.08
C VAL A 76 -5.68 -2.19 7.29
N ILE A 77 -6.22 -2.55 8.46
CA ILE A 77 -5.99 -1.82 9.72
C ILE A 77 -4.50 -1.83 10.06
N LEU A 78 -3.83 -2.99 10.01
CA LEU A 78 -2.40 -3.09 10.29
C LEU A 78 -1.55 -2.27 9.30
N ALA A 79 -1.90 -2.29 8.01
CA ALA A 79 -1.23 -1.48 6.99
C ALA A 79 -1.44 0.01 7.23
N LEU A 80 -2.66 0.43 7.59
CA LEU A 80 -2.98 1.83 7.88
C LEU A 80 -2.17 2.36 9.07
N VAL A 81 -1.94 1.55 10.11
CA VAL A 81 -1.10 1.92 11.25
C VAL A 81 0.31 2.31 10.82
N VAL A 82 0.86 1.67 9.78
CA VAL A 82 2.20 1.99 9.27
C VAL A 82 2.29 3.47 8.85
N VAL A 83 1.26 4.04 8.21
CA VAL A 83 1.26 5.45 7.77
C VAL A 83 1.50 6.44 8.91
N PHE A 84 1.12 6.10 10.13
CA PHE A 84 1.30 6.97 11.29
C PHE A 84 2.65 6.79 12.00
N ILE A 85 3.39 5.73 11.65
CA ILE A 85 4.68 5.38 12.27
C ILE A 85 5.87 5.85 11.42
N VAL A 86 5.74 5.88 10.09
CA VAL A 86 6.77 6.35 9.13
C VAL A 86 6.63 7.81 8.75
#